data_AF-B9GN80-F1
#
_entry.id   AF-B9GN80-F1
#
_cell.length_a   1.000
_cell.length_b   1.000
_cell.length_c   1.000
_cell.angle_alpha   90.00
_cell.angle_beta   90.00
_cell.angle_gamma   90.00
#
_symmetry.space_group_name_H-M   'P 1'
#
loop_
_entity.id
_entity.type
_entity.pdbx_description
1 polymer ?
#
loop_
_entity_poly.entity_id
_entity_poly.type
_entity_poly.pdbx_seq_one_letter_code
_entity_poly.pdbx_strand_id
1 'polypeptide(L)'
;MAVLIQEVVCGDYAFVIQTKNPLSGIPGRVSHLILSIQTKIVKGLGETLVGAYPGRAMSFFAKKMQFEVSLCTGYLSKNIGLYSKPSIIFRSDSNGEDPEGYDAGAGLYDSALTDKEEKIVLDNSSDRKNHRKSLRSPP
;
A
#
# COMPACT_ATOMS: atom_id res chain seq x y z
N MET A 1 -1.32 -18.93 17.92
CA MET A 1 -1.38 -19.19 16.48
C MET A 1 -2.80 -19.53 16.12
N ALA A 2 -3.43 -18.62 15.40
CA ALA A 2 -4.77 -18.74 14.83
C ALA A 2 -4.69 -18.44 13.33
N VAL A 3 -5.72 -18.86 12.60
CA VAL A 3 -5.86 -18.57 11.17
C VAL A 3 -7.11 -17.72 10.98
N LEU A 4 -6.93 -16.53 10.43
CA LEU A 4 -8.03 -15.70 9.97
C LEU A 4 -8.49 -16.20 8.61
N ILE A 5 -9.77 -16.53 8.50
CA ILE A 5 -10.42 -16.92 7.25
C ILE A 5 -11.31 -15.75 6.83
N GLN A 6 -11.07 -15.20 5.64
CA GLN A 6 -11.79 -14.03 5.14
C GLN A 6 -12.16 -14.20 3.67
N GLU A 7 -13.29 -13.64 3.27
CA GLU A 7 -13.61 -13.49 1.84
C GLU A 7 -12.64 -12.50 1.17
N VAL A 8 -12.23 -12.83 -0.06
CA VAL A 8 -11.33 -12.01 -0.87
C VAL A 8 -12.11 -10.88 -1.54
N VAL A 9 -11.71 -9.65 -1.24
CA VAL A 9 -12.23 -8.47 -1.95
C VAL A 9 -11.46 -8.31 -3.27
N CYS A 10 -12.15 -8.54 -4.39
CA CYS A 10 -11.61 -8.44 -5.75
C CYS A 10 -11.54 -6.97 -6.22
N GLY A 11 -10.76 -6.15 -5.53
CA GLY A 11 -10.61 -4.73 -5.84
C GLY A 11 -9.64 -4.45 -6.99
N ASP A 12 -9.91 -3.40 -7.77
CA ASP A 12 -9.00 -2.92 -8.81
C ASP A 12 -7.69 -2.34 -8.24
N TYR A 13 -7.74 -1.84 -7.01
CA TYR A 13 -6.62 -1.27 -6.28
C TYR A 13 -6.65 -1.73 -4.83
N ALA A 14 -5.47 -1.97 -4.28
CA ALA A 14 -5.25 -2.17 -2.87
C ALA A 14 -4.34 -1.08 -2.31
N PHE A 15 -4.49 -0.79 -1.02
CA PHE A 15 -3.75 0.29 -0.38
C PHE A 15 -3.44 -0.02 1.09
N VAL A 16 -2.38 0.62 1.58
CA VAL A 16 -2.05 0.68 3.01
C VAL A 16 -1.95 2.15 3.39
N ILE A 17 -2.61 2.51 4.49
CA ILE A 17 -2.62 3.85 5.05
C ILE A 17 -1.96 3.79 6.43
N GLN A 18 -0.85 4.49 6.57
CA GLN A 18 -0.16 4.68 7.84
C GLN A 18 -0.53 6.06 8.39
N THR A 19 -1.23 6.06 9.53
CA THR A 19 -1.69 7.28 10.22
C THR A 19 -0.63 7.88 11.14
N LYS A 20 0.41 7.11 11.45
CA LYS A 20 1.63 7.54 12.15
C LYS A 20 2.80 7.33 11.22
N ASN A 21 3.67 8.33 11.09
CA ASN A 21 4.85 8.19 10.26
C ASN A 21 5.88 7.29 10.99
N PRO A 22 6.31 6.17 10.39
CA PRO A 22 7.30 5.27 11.00
C PRO A 22 8.67 5.94 11.20
N LEU A 23 8.97 7.04 10.48
CA LEU A 23 10.22 7.80 10.58
C LEU A 23 10.14 8.98 11.58
N SER A 24 9.06 9.10 12.36
CA SER A 24 8.82 10.23 13.27
C SER A 24 9.81 10.33 14.45
N GLY A 25 10.70 9.35 14.64
CA GLY A 25 11.74 9.34 15.67
C GLY A 25 13.02 10.13 15.34
N ILE A 26 13.13 10.77 14.17
CA ILE A 26 14.34 11.51 13.76
C ILE A 26 14.22 12.99 14.18
N PRO A 27 14.98 13.47 15.19
CA PRO A 27 14.91 14.86 15.63
C PRO A 27 15.38 15.83 14.54
N GLY A 28 14.58 16.87 14.25
CA GLY A 28 14.96 17.99 13.37
C GLY A 28 14.13 18.19 12.08
N ARG A 29 13.31 17.21 11.66
CA ARG A 29 12.37 17.35 10.50
C ARG A 29 10.89 17.20 10.87
N VAL A 30 10.55 17.45 12.13
CA VAL A 30 9.47 16.74 12.82
C VAL A 30 8.10 17.44 12.78
N SER A 31 7.98 18.77 12.72
CA SER A 31 6.65 19.39 12.94
C SER A 31 5.63 19.20 11.80
N HIS A 32 6.08 19.09 10.54
CA HIS A 32 5.17 18.95 9.40
C HIS A 32 4.82 17.49 9.05
N LEU A 33 5.58 16.54 9.59
CA LEU A 33 5.51 15.11 9.26
C LEU A 33 4.68 14.29 10.27
N ILE A 34 4.45 14.81 11.48
CA ILE A 34 3.64 14.14 12.52
C ILE A 34 2.15 14.08 12.14
N LEU A 35 1.66 15.05 11.35
CA LEU A 35 0.26 15.14 10.92
C LEU A 35 0.01 14.58 9.51
N SER A 36 1.03 13.97 8.89
CA SER A 36 0.93 13.43 7.54
C SER A 36 0.56 11.95 7.56
N ILE A 37 -0.55 11.62 6.91
CA ILE A 37 -0.97 10.25 6.57
C ILE A 37 -0.14 9.80 5.37
N GLN A 38 0.59 8.69 5.50
CA GLN A 38 1.31 8.07 4.39
C GLN A 38 0.46 6.98 3.76
N THR A 39 0.21 7.09 2.46
CA THR A 39 -0.56 6.09 1.72
C THR A 39 0.31 5.44 0.66
N LYS A 40 0.18 4.13 0.51
CA LYS A 40 0.75 3.35 -0.60
C LYS A 40 -0.36 2.64 -1.35
N ILE A 41 -0.36 2.70 -2.67
CA ILE A 41 -1.39 2.13 -3.54
C ILE A 41 -0.75 1.26 -4.63
N VAL A 42 -1.36 0.11 -4.91
CA VAL A 42 -1.04 -0.78 -6.03
C VAL A 42 -2.32 -1.17 -6.78
N LYS A 43 -2.14 -1.71 -7.98
CA LYS A 43 -3.23 -2.34 -8.75
C LYS A 43 -3.39 -3.81 -8.33
N GLY A 44 -4.63 -4.27 -8.29
CA GLY A 44 -4.99 -5.61 -7.85
C GLY A 44 -4.94 -5.78 -6.33
N LEU A 45 -4.74 -7.01 -5.91
CA LEU A 45 -4.76 -7.46 -4.51
C LEU A 45 -3.63 -6.84 -3.67
N GLY A 46 -3.85 -6.76 -2.35
CA GLY A 46 -2.90 -6.20 -1.39
C GLY A 46 -1.56 -6.94 -1.36
N GLU A 47 -1.58 -8.22 -1.68
CA GLU A 47 -0.44 -9.10 -1.84
C GLU A 47 0.53 -8.58 -2.92
N THR A 48 0.05 -7.80 -3.90
CA THR A 48 0.89 -7.10 -4.89
C THR A 48 1.80 -6.04 -4.24
N LEU A 49 1.31 -5.39 -3.17
CA LEU A 49 2.04 -4.35 -2.44
C LEU A 49 3.19 -4.96 -1.64
N VAL A 50 2.93 -6.09 -1.00
CA VAL A 50 3.88 -6.80 -0.13
C VAL A 50 4.86 -7.64 -0.94
N GLY A 51 4.39 -8.23 -2.04
CA GLY A 51 5.20 -9.09 -2.89
C GLY A 51 6.43 -8.36 -3.45
N ALA A 52 7.54 -9.09 -3.52
CA ALA A 52 8.83 -8.63 -4.04
C ALA A 52 8.85 -8.45 -5.59
N TYR A 53 7.76 -7.97 -6.17
CA TYR A 53 7.66 -7.62 -7.59
C TYR A 53 8.39 -6.30 -7.89
N PRO A 54 9.11 -6.21 -9.02
CA PRO A 54 9.88 -5.04 -9.38
C PRO A 54 8.98 -3.80 -9.60
N GLY A 55 9.59 -2.62 -9.39
CA GLY A 55 8.88 -1.35 -9.40
C GLY A 55 8.41 -0.93 -8.00
N ARG A 56 7.71 0.21 -7.92
CA ARG A 56 7.25 0.80 -6.67
C ARG A 56 5.74 1.04 -6.69
N ALA A 57 5.13 0.94 -5.53
CA ALA A 57 3.76 1.39 -5.31
C ALA A 57 3.68 2.92 -5.45
N MET A 58 2.52 3.42 -5.85
CA MET A 58 2.27 4.86 -5.77
C MET A 58 2.23 5.26 -4.29
N SER A 59 2.98 6.29 -3.92
CA SER A 59 3.06 6.73 -2.53
C SER A 59 2.89 8.24 -2.42
N PHE A 60 2.12 8.68 -1.43
CA PHE A 60 1.92 10.09 -1.15
C PHE A 60 1.65 10.35 0.33
N PHE A 61 1.86 11.60 0.74
CA PHE A 61 1.49 12.13 2.03
C PHE A 61 0.27 13.02 1.91
N ALA A 62 -0.67 12.89 2.85
CA ALA A 62 -1.83 13.77 2.97
C ALA A 62 -1.91 14.37 4.38
N LYS A 63 -2.37 15.61 4.51
CA LYS A 63 -2.59 16.23 5.84
C LYS A 63 -3.86 15.69 6.46
N LYS A 64 -3.77 15.21 7.71
CA LYS A 64 -4.88 14.59 8.45
C LYS A 64 -6.17 15.43 8.52
N MET A 65 -6.04 16.76 8.60
CA MET A 65 -7.20 17.66 8.78
C MET A 65 -7.72 18.29 7.48
N GLN A 66 -6.94 18.26 6.40
CA GLN A 66 -7.30 18.95 5.16
C GLN A 66 -7.62 17.99 4.00
N PHE A 67 -7.37 16.66 4.13
CA PHE A 67 -7.51 15.67 3.05
C PHE A 67 -6.85 16.05 1.71
N GLU A 68 -6.03 17.10 1.70
CA GLU A 68 -5.24 17.52 0.56
C GLU A 68 -3.97 16.67 0.51
N VAL A 69 -3.77 16.04 -0.65
CA VAL A 69 -2.51 15.35 -0.95
C VAL A 69 -1.42 16.40 -1.01
N SER A 70 -0.55 16.36 -0.02
CA SER A 70 0.47 17.38 0.23
C SER A 70 1.69 17.14 -0.64
N LEU A 71 2.01 15.87 -0.88
CA LEU A 71 3.22 15.47 -1.59
C LEU A 71 3.10 14.05 -2.15
N CYS A 72 3.25 13.89 -3.47
CA CYS A 72 3.47 12.57 -4.08
C CYS A 72 4.96 12.23 -4.01
N THR A 73 5.32 11.11 -3.40
CA THR A 73 6.71 10.64 -3.24
C THR A 73 7.10 9.56 -4.24
N GLY A 74 6.13 8.88 -4.84
CA GLY A 74 6.37 7.83 -5.81
C GLY A 74 5.19 7.62 -6.73
N TYR A 75 5.47 7.47 -8.02
CA TYR A 75 4.47 7.08 -9.02
C TYR A 75 4.34 5.56 -9.10
N LEU A 76 3.16 5.08 -9.54
CA LEU A 76 2.90 3.65 -9.68
C LEU A 76 3.79 3.09 -10.80
N SER A 77 4.68 2.17 -10.44
CA SER A 77 5.65 1.57 -11.37
C SER A 77 5.79 0.06 -11.23
N LYS A 78 5.03 -0.58 -10.32
CA LYS A 78 4.94 -2.06 -10.29
C LYS A 78 4.34 -2.57 -11.60
N ASN A 79 5.07 -3.46 -12.28
CA ASN A 79 4.69 -3.99 -13.59
C ASN A 79 3.83 -5.26 -13.50
N ILE A 80 3.54 -5.75 -12.30
CA ILE A 80 2.71 -6.93 -12.05
C ILE A 80 1.62 -6.54 -11.07
N GLY A 81 0.39 -6.95 -11.37
CA GLY A 81 -0.77 -6.91 -10.48
C GLY A 81 -1.30 -8.32 -10.26
N LEU A 82 -1.64 -8.65 -9.02
CA LEU A 82 -2.31 -9.89 -8.66
C LEU A 82 -3.82 -9.68 -8.66
N TYR A 83 -4.56 -10.59 -9.27
CA TYR A 83 -6.02 -10.56 -9.28
C TYR A 83 -6.56 -11.93 -8.87
N SER A 84 -7.70 -11.96 -8.20
CA SER A 84 -8.36 -13.21 -7.83
C SER A 84 -9.82 -13.15 -8.27
N LYS A 85 -10.40 -14.34 -8.45
CA LYS A 85 -11.85 -14.51 -8.49
C LYS A 85 -12.40 -14.41 -7.05
N PRO A 86 -13.71 -14.22 -6.87
CA PRO A 86 -14.34 -14.30 -5.55
C PRO A 86 -14.00 -15.64 -4.89
N SER A 87 -13.23 -15.58 -3.81
CA SER A 87 -12.67 -16.75 -3.14
C SER A 87 -12.44 -16.45 -1.65
N ILE A 88 -11.81 -17.38 -0.95
CA ILE A 88 -11.47 -17.26 0.47
C ILE A 88 -9.95 -17.16 0.60
N ILE A 89 -9.48 -16.33 1.54
CA ILE A 89 -8.08 -16.22 1.91
C ILE A 89 -7.88 -16.61 3.38
N PHE A 90 -6.82 -17.39 3.60
CA PHE A 90 -6.35 -17.82 4.90
C PHE A 90 -5.11 -17.01 5.26
N ARG A 91 -5.15 -16.32 6.40
CA ARG A 91 -4.02 -15.52 6.90
C ARG A 91 -3.60 -15.98 8.28
N SER A 92 -2.31 -16.18 8.47
CA SER A 92 -1.75 -16.47 9.79
C SER A 92 -1.88 -15.24 10.70
N ASP A 93 -2.26 -15.45 11.96
CA ASP A 93 -2.30 -14.40 13.00
C ASP A 93 -0.92 -14.04 13.56
N SER A 94 0.16 -14.62 13.02
CA SER A 94 1.50 -14.50 13.61
C SER A 94 1.93 -13.04 13.65
N ASN A 95 1.79 -12.35 14.77
CA ASN A 95 2.18 -10.95 14.96
C ASN A 95 3.71 -10.80 15.17
N GLY A 96 4.50 -11.63 14.49
CA GLY A 96 5.69 -12.26 15.07
C GLY A 96 7.05 -11.60 14.84
N GLU A 97 7.28 -10.82 13.78
CA GLU A 97 8.64 -10.34 13.45
C GLU A 97 8.67 -8.97 12.77
N ASP A 98 7.77 -8.06 13.14
CA ASP A 98 8.02 -6.64 12.85
C ASP A 98 9.21 -6.21 13.73
N PRO A 99 10.36 -5.80 13.16
CA PRO A 99 11.46 -5.31 13.97
C PRO A 99 10.97 -4.11 14.78
N GLU A 100 11.33 -4.04 16.08
CA GLU A 100 10.89 -2.97 16.98
C GLU A 100 11.05 -1.59 16.32
N GLY A 101 9.94 -0.86 16.16
CA GLY A 101 9.91 0.46 15.50
C GLY A 101 9.55 0.47 14.01
N TYR A 102 9.29 -0.70 13.41
CA TYR A 102 8.78 -0.84 12.05
C TYR A 102 7.41 -1.52 12.09
N ASP A 103 6.35 -0.74 12.31
CA ASP A 103 4.97 -1.22 12.17
C ASP A 103 4.70 -1.53 10.67
N ALA A 104 5.12 -2.71 10.23
CA ALA A 104 4.92 -3.19 8.88
C ALA A 104 3.59 -3.96 8.83
N GLY A 105 2.51 -3.29 9.25
CA GLY A 105 1.11 -3.69 9.09
C GLY A 105 0.64 -3.75 7.63
N ALA A 106 1.54 -4.08 6.70
CA ALA A 106 1.29 -4.18 5.28
C ALA A 106 0.83 -5.58 4.84
N GLY A 107 0.77 -6.58 5.74
CA GLY A 107 0.42 -7.95 5.37
C GLY A 107 1.64 -8.79 4.96
N LEU A 108 2.76 -8.64 5.69
CA LEU A 108 3.98 -9.44 5.52
C LEU A 108 3.81 -10.94 5.77
N TYR A 109 2.63 -11.38 6.19
CA TYR A 109 2.36 -12.77 6.52
C TYR A 109 1.91 -13.56 5.30
N ASP A 110 2.45 -14.77 5.20
CA ASP A 110 2.11 -15.73 4.17
C ASP A 110 0.59 -15.95 4.17
N SER A 111 -0.03 -15.68 3.03
CA SER A 111 -1.48 -15.73 2.83
C SER A 111 -1.78 -16.74 1.75
N ALA A 112 -2.67 -17.68 2.03
CA ALA A 112 -3.06 -18.71 1.06
C ALA A 112 -4.46 -18.43 0.54
N LEU A 113 -4.59 -18.25 -0.77
CA LEU A 113 -5.87 -18.16 -1.46
C LEU A 113 -6.37 -19.56 -1.83
N THR A 114 -7.67 -19.81 -1.70
CA THR A 114 -8.27 -21.07 -2.19
C THR A 114 -8.10 -21.22 -3.70
N ASP A 115 -8.31 -20.13 -4.43
CA ASP A 115 -8.08 -20.04 -5.87
C ASP A 115 -6.79 -19.28 -6.13
N LYS A 116 -5.93 -19.82 -7.00
CA LYS A 116 -4.66 -19.16 -7.34
C LYS A 116 -4.90 -17.78 -7.94
N GLU A 117 -4.09 -16.83 -7.51
CA GLU A 117 -4.08 -15.49 -8.10
C GLU A 117 -3.57 -15.51 -9.54
N GLU A 118 -4.20 -14.68 -10.36
CA GLU A 118 -3.79 -14.40 -11.73
C GLU A 118 -2.78 -13.25 -11.73
N LYS A 119 -1.62 -13.49 -12.35
CA LYS A 119 -0.56 -12.50 -12.50
C LYS A 119 -0.74 -11.77 -13.82
N ILE A 120 -1.07 -10.49 -13.75
CA ILE A 120 -1.27 -9.65 -14.95
C ILE A 120 -0.11 -8.67 -15.05
N VAL A 121 0.49 -8.59 -16.24
CA VAL A 121 1.48 -7.57 -16.56
C VAL A 121 0.77 -6.24 -16.79
N LEU A 122 1.14 -5.23 -16.00
CA LEU A 122 0.50 -3.93 -16.00
C LEU A 122 1.25 -2.96 -16.90
N ASP A 123 0.52 -2.36 -17.84
CA ASP A 123 0.95 -1.13 -18.48
C ASP A 123 0.53 0.07 -17.62
N ASN A 124 1.52 0.76 -17.07
CA ASN A 124 1.31 1.95 -16.24
C ASN A 124 1.51 3.26 -17.03
N SER A 125 1.88 3.18 -18.31
CA SER A 125 2.15 4.35 -19.15
C SER A 125 0.87 5.13 -19.47
N SER A 126 -0.27 4.45 -19.54
CA SER A 126 -1.59 4.98 -19.85
C SER A 126 -2.43 5.27 -18.61
N ASP A 127 -1.89 5.01 -17.41
CA ASP A 127 -2.65 5.17 -16.18
C ASP A 127 -2.88 6.65 -15.84
N ARG A 128 -4.15 7.06 -15.79
CA ARG A 128 -4.58 8.42 -15.43
C ARG A 128 -4.00 8.90 -14.11
N LYS A 129 -3.73 7.99 -13.16
CA LYS A 129 -3.11 8.35 -11.87
C LYS A 129 -1.63 8.76 -12.02
N ASN A 130 -0.93 8.28 -13.05
CA ASN A 130 0.45 8.66 -13.36
C ASN A 130 0.55 9.97 -14.18
N HIS A 131 -0.53 10.37 -14.86
CA HIS A 131 -0.55 11.59 -15.69
C HIS A 131 -0.86 12.88 -14.92
N ARG A 132 -1.30 12.81 -13.66
CA ARG A 132 -1.61 14.01 -12.86
C ARG A 132 -0.32 14.59 -12.26
N LYS A 133 0.47 15.29 -13.08
CA LYS A 133 1.65 16.09 -12.68
C LYS A 133 1.32 17.29 -11.78
N SER A 134 0.04 17.61 -11.54
CA SER A 134 -0.36 18.70 -10.67
C SER A 134 -1.38 18.23 -9.62
N LEU A 135 -0.89 17.76 -8.47
CA LEU A 135 -1.56 18.08 -7.21
C LEU A 135 -1.03 19.46 -6.85
N ARG A 136 -1.76 20.49 -7.31
CA ARG A 136 -1.34 21.89 -7.26
C ARG A 136 -1.07 22.27 -5.81
N SER A 137 0.11 22.83 -5.54
CA SER A 137 0.32 23.72 -4.40
C SER A 137 -0.71 24.87 -4.50
N PRO A 138 -1.41 25.24 -3.42
CA PRO A 138 -2.27 26.41 -3.46
C PRO A 138 -1.42 27.69 -3.66
N PRO A 139 -2.01 28.76 -4.25
CA PRO A 139 -1.36 30.05 -4.44
C PRO A 139 -1.00 30.73 -3.12
#